data_AF-A0A969V747-F1
#
_entry.id   AF-A0A969V747-F1
#
_cell.length_a   1.000
_cell.length_b   1.000
_cell.length_c   1.000
_cell.angle_alpha   90.00
_cell.angle_beta   90.00
_cell.angle_gamma   90.00
#
_symmetry.space_group_name_H-M   'P 1'
#
loop_
_entity.id
_entity.type
_entity.pdbx_description
1 polymer ?
#
loop_
_entity_poly.entity_id
_entity_poly.type
_entity_poly.pdbx_seq_one_letter_code
_entity_poly.pdbx_strand_id
1 'polypeptide(L)'
;MEKQQPAVSFIDFLEAYHYSPLPTDQALSLFAKEVEKSPKHEGRSIFYFLPACLNDEQLLDTPVLPEHLARSSEGEWTVGNAIHQLGQALGVDYVLVDLRAGLSEISSPLIFDPRIQRIFITTATEQSVAGLSLVLGQISRIAPSDADVDNGNYYDPSVIVTFLTPELKSLPTFENALVKFRTSYVQSTRLEEDSIYSKRLGIKETDFAQELLYINNWEEARLKLTPTSVMKVSREWAESRLKSSVTADELESTNSREKGDLLEEVRRFRDICQQYEFAESGEGEGLLVTEPLKNLATNFQDELPRVVSIGAKGAGKTFIYVQLSRFQYWERFIKLALRREVETELRTHIFPLLQSSTLRDAAENVIKSARNQVRVELGESTPEFLPSECQDRIRRELLKETSNDLEWTEFWINEISRALGITGTNSISLSDINNF
;
A
#
# COMPACT_ATOMS: atom_id res chain seq x y z
N MET A 1 14.76 -2.58 -11.35
CA MET A 1 13.48 -2.35 -10.67
C MET A 1 13.82 -1.67 -9.36
N GLU A 2 13.62 -0.36 -9.27
CA GLU A 2 13.61 0.31 -7.97
C GLU A 2 12.59 -0.43 -7.10
N LYS A 3 13.03 -0.89 -5.93
CA LYS A 3 12.08 -1.31 -4.90
C LYS A 3 11.28 -0.05 -4.57
N GLN A 4 9.97 -0.06 -4.73
CA GLN A 4 9.10 0.98 -4.17
C GLN A 4 9.45 1.08 -2.68
N GLN A 5 10.16 2.13 -2.31
CA GLN A 5 10.51 2.44 -0.94
C GLN A 5 9.39 3.31 -0.37
N PRO A 6 9.05 3.12 0.92
CA PRO A 6 8.12 4.01 1.58
C PRO A 6 8.67 5.44 1.54
N ALA A 7 7.80 6.39 1.19
CA ALA A 7 8.14 7.82 1.15
C ALA A 7 7.90 8.54 2.48
N VAL A 8 7.14 7.91 3.38
CA VAL A 8 6.72 8.44 4.68
C VAL A 8 6.89 7.39 5.77
N SER A 9 7.10 7.84 7.00
CA SER A 9 7.25 7.01 8.20
C SER A 9 6.21 7.30 9.27
N PHE A 10 6.18 6.48 10.32
CA PHE A 10 5.33 6.69 11.49
C PHE A 10 5.67 7.98 12.24
N ILE A 11 6.93 8.41 12.24
CA ILE A 11 7.32 9.70 12.80
C ILE A 11 6.70 10.84 11.99
N ASP A 12 6.79 10.79 10.67
CA ASP A 12 6.17 11.78 9.77
C ASP A 12 4.65 11.82 9.97
N PHE A 13 4.03 10.66 10.20
CA PHE A 13 2.61 10.55 10.52
C PHE A 13 2.25 11.29 11.81
N LEU A 14 2.98 11.03 12.89
CA LEU A 14 2.71 11.68 14.17
C LEU A 14 2.93 13.19 14.08
N GLU A 15 3.96 13.64 13.36
CA GLU A 15 4.18 15.06 13.11
C GLU A 15 3.04 15.69 12.31
N ALA A 16 2.63 15.07 11.21
CA ALA A 16 1.51 15.55 10.39
C ALA A 16 0.19 15.56 11.19
N TYR A 17 -0.03 14.58 12.05
CA TYR A 17 -1.26 14.51 12.86
C TYR A 17 -1.31 15.62 13.93
N HIS A 18 -0.17 15.95 14.55
CA HIS A 18 -0.12 16.90 15.66
C HIS A 18 0.17 18.35 15.26
N TYR A 19 0.90 18.57 14.17
CA TYR A 19 1.44 19.90 13.81
C TYR A 19 1.07 20.37 12.41
N SER A 20 0.23 19.64 11.68
CA SER A 20 -0.14 20.07 10.33
C SER A 20 -0.84 21.43 10.34
N PRO A 21 -0.49 22.33 9.40
CA PRO A 21 -1.23 23.58 9.19
C PRO A 21 -2.60 23.35 8.53
N LEU A 22 -2.88 22.14 8.05
CA LEU A 22 -4.15 21.75 7.44
C LEU A 22 -5.08 21.11 8.49
N PRO A 23 -6.41 21.15 8.26
CA PRO A 23 -7.35 20.36 9.05
C PRO A 23 -6.95 18.87 9.05
N THR A 24 -7.13 18.20 10.19
CA THR A 24 -6.71 16.81 10.42
C THR A 24 -7.18 15.86 9.33
N ASP A 25 -8.44 15.94 8.90
CA ASP A 25 -9.00 15.08 7.86
C ASP A 25 -8.27 15.23 6.51
N GLN A 26 -7.88 16.46 6.15
CA GLN A 26 -7.14 16.73 4.91
C GLN A 26 -5.69 16.24 5.02
N ALA A 27 -5.05 16.49 6.16
CA ALA A 27 -3.69 16.02 6.42
C ALA A 27 -3.61 14.48 6.37
N LEU A 28 -4.57 13.80 7.00
CA LEU A 28 -4.71 12.35 6.98
C LEU A 28 -4.97 11.80 5.58
N SER A 29 -5.84 12.44 4.80
CA SER A 29 -6.11 12.01 3.42
C SER A 29 -4.86 12.11 2.54
N LEU A 30 -4.09 13.20 2.64
CA LEU A 30 -2.83 13.35 1.94
C LEU A 30 -1.79 12.32 2.39
N PHE A 31 -1.67 12.09 3.70
CA PHE A 31 -0.74 11.10 4.24
C PHE A 31 -1.10 9.68 3.78
N ALA A 32 -2.39 9.33 3.78
CA ALA A 32 -2.87 8.04 3.30
C ALA A 32 -2.51 7.83 1.81
N LYS A 33 -2.66 8.85 0.96
CA LYS A 33 -2.23 8.78 -0.44
C LYS A 33 -0.75 8.47 -0.58
N GLU A 34 0.12 9.04 0.26
CA GLU A 34 1.56 8.74 0.23
C GLU A 34 1.86 7.29 0.64
N VAL A 35 1.18 6.77 1.66
CA VAL A 35 1.31 5.37 2.07
C VAL A 35 0.84 4.42 0.95
N GLU A 36 -0.24 4.78 0.25
CA GLU A 36 -0.79 4.02 -0.86
C GLU A 36 0.15 3.90 -2.07
N LYS A 37 1.21 4.72 -2.16
CA LYS A 37 2.22 4.66 -3.24
C LYS A 37 3.16 3.45 -3.14
N SER A 38 3.18 2.73 -2.02
CA SER A 38 4.11 1.60 -1.79
C SER A 38 3.42 0.27 -1.42
N PRO A 39 2.40 -0.18 -2.18
CA PRO A 39 1.66 -1.40 -1.84
C PRO A 39 2.50 -2.66 -2.07
N LYS A 40 2.28 -3.67 -1.23
CA LYS A 40 2.71 -5.05 -1.45
C LYS A 40 1.49 -5.92 -1.69
N HIS A 41 1.43 -6.55 -2.87
CA HIS A 41 0.33 -7.43 -3.23
C HIS A 41 0.68 -8.89 -2.94
N GLU A 42 -0.25 -9.60 -2.30
CA GLU A 42 -0.15 -11.03 -2.07
C GLU A 42 -1.51 -11.71 -2.30
N GLY A 43 -1.62 -12.44 -3.41
CA GLY A 43 -2.90 -13.04 -3.80
C GLY A 43 -3.98 -11.97 -3.99
N ARG A 44 -4.99 -11.97 -3.11
CA ARG A 44 -6.07 -10.97 -3.09
C ARG A 44 -5.86 -9.87 -2.05
N SER A 45 -4.83 -9.96 -1.23
CA SER A 45 -4.53 -9.03 -0.15
C SER A 45 -3.56 -7.94 -0.60
N ILE A 46 -3.72 -6.75 -0.02
CA ILE A 46 -2.84 -5.61 -0.20
C ILE A 46 -2.28 -5.26 1.18
N PHE A 47 -0.97 -5.11 1.26
CA PHE A 47 -0.25 -4.73 2.47
C PHE A 47 0.39 -3.37 2.25
N TYR A 48 0.20 -2.48 3.22
CA TYR A 48 0.91 -1.21 3.30
C TYR A 48 1.87 -1.27 4.49
N PHE A 49 3.11 -0.85 4.28
CA PHE A 49 4.13 -0.83 5.32
C PHE A 49 4.47 0.62 5.66
N LEU A 50 4.14 1.03 6.89
CA LEU A 50 4.57 2.30 7.46
C LEU A 50 5.78 2.05 8.37
N PRO A 51 7.01 2.31 7.89
CA PRO A 51 8.20 2.12 8.73
C PRO A 51 8.21 3.10 9.89
N ALA A 52 8.89 2.76 10.99
CA ALA A 52 9.04 3.68 12.12
C ALA A 52 9.79 4.97 11.71
N CYS A 53 10.86 4.81 10.93
CA CYS A 53 11.70 5.88 10.39
C CYS A 53 12.21 5.48 8.99
N LEU A 54 12.52 6.46 8.13
CA LEU A 54 13.09 6.25 6.79
C LEU A 54 14.61 6.22 6.79
N ASN A 55 15.24 6.97 7.69
CA ASN A 55 16.69 7.10 7.80
C ASN A 55 17.14 7.24 9.27
N ASP A 56 18.46 7.15 9.48
CA ASP A 56 19.06 7.23 10.81
C ASP A 56 18.88 8.63 11.43
N GLU A 57 18.78 9.69 10.61
CA GLU A 57 18.55 11.05 11.12
C GLU A 57 17.19 11.16 11.82
N GLN A 58 16.11 10.68 11.20
CA GLN A 58 14.77 10.67 11.82
C GLN A 58 14.72 9.86 13.12
N LEU A 59 15.50 8.78 13.21
CA LEU A 59 15.60 7.99 14.43
C LEU A 59 16.27 8.77 15.57
N LEU A 60 17.28 9.58 15.25
CA LEU A 60 18.04 10.34 16.24
C LEU A 60 17.37 11.66 16.63
N ASP A 61 16.58 12.24 15.72
CA ASP A 61 15.89 13.51 15.89
C ASP A 61 14.37 13.32 15.76
N THR A 62 13.76 12.69 16.77
CA THR A 62 12.32 12.47 16.80
C THR A 62 11.60 13.75 17.26
N PRO A 63 10.82 14.42 16.41
CA PRO A 63 10.19 15.70 16.73
C PRO A 63 9.04 15.56 17.73
N VAL A 64 8.51 14.34 17.92
CA VAL A 64 7.35 14.10 18.77
C VAL A 64 7.78 13.65 20.16
N LEU A 65 7.64 14.56 21.13
CA LEU A 65 7.92 14.28 22.54
C LEU A 65 6.80 13.44 23.19
N PRO A 66 7.14 12.59 24.18
CA PRO A 66 6.19 11.81 24.98
C PRO A 66 4.99 12.59 25.52
N GLU A 67 5.22 13.84 25.90
CA GLU A 67 4.18 14.71 26.46
C GLU A 67 3.08 15.06 25.45
N HIS A 68 3.39 15.10 24.15
CA HIS A 68 2.41 15.32 23.09
C HIS A 68 1.51 14.09 22.89
N LEU A 69 2.03 12.90 23.17
CA LEU A 69 1.29 11.64 23.07
C LEU A 69 0.45 11.36 24.32
N ALA A 70 0.93 11.80 25.50
CA ALA A 70 0.28 11.55 26.79
C ALA A 70 -0.69 12.65 27.23
N ARG A 71 -0.53 13.89 26.73
CA ARG A 71 -1.40 15.02 27.05
C ARG A 71 -2.01 15.57 25.77
N SER A 72 -3.22 15.14 25.44
CA SER A 72 -4.02 15.80 24.43
C SER A 72 -5.26 16.42 25.08
N SER A 73 -5.70 17.57 24.57
CA SER A 73 -7.02 18.13 24.86
C SER A 73 -8.17 17.32 24.25
N GLU A 74 -7.85 16.34 23.39
CA GLU A 74 -8.79 15.52 22.61
C GLU A 74 -9.12 14.16 23.25
N GLY A 75 -8.53 13.84 24.40
CA GLY A 75 -8.84 12.65 25.19
C GLY A 75 -7.64 11.76 25.50
N GLU A 76 -7.92 10.66 26.22
CA GLU A 76 -6.93 9.75 26.82
C GLU A 76 -6.25 8.80 25.81
N TRP A 77 -6.80 8.69 24.58
CA TRP A 77 -6.43 7.66 23.60
C TRP A 77 -6.06 8.19 22.21
N THR A 78 -5.45 9.37 22.15
CA THR A 78 -5.19 10.11 20.91
C THR A 78 -4.42 9.30 19.88
N VAL A 79 -3.35 8.61 20.29
CA VAL A 79 -2.52 7.81 19.36
C VAL A 79 -3.32 6.66 18.75
N GLY A 80 -4.14 5.97 19.56
CA GLY A 80 -5.01 4.91 19.07
C GLY A 80 -6.06 5.43 18.09
N ASN A 81 -6.65 6.60 18.38
CA ASN A 81 -7.60 7.26 17.48
C ASN A 81 -6.93 7.68 16.16
N ALA A 82 -5.73 8.27 16.22
CA ALA A 82 -4.98 8.69 15.04
C ALA A 82 -4.68 7.50 14.11
N ILE A 83 -4.17 6.39 14.67
CA ILE A 83 -3.89 5.17 13.89
C ILE A 83 -5.19 4.59 13.31
N HIS A 84 -6.30 4.62 14.07
CA HIS A 84 -7.59 4.17 13.57
C HIS A 84 -8.08 5.02 12.39
N GLN A 85 -7.99 6.35 12.49
CA GLN A 85 -8.38 7.27 11.42
C GLN A 85 -7.51 7.09 10.18
N LEU A 86 -6.20 6.88 10.34
CA LEU A 86 -5.32 6.55 9.21
C LEU A 86 -5.76 5.23 8.55
N GLY A 87 -6.09 4.21 9.35
CA GLY A 87 -6.62 2.94 8.83
C GLY A 87 -7.92 3.12 8.03
N GLN A 88 -8.83 3.97 8.50
CA GLN A 88 -10.06 4.32 7.78
C GLN A 88 -9.77 5.06 6.48
N ALA A 89 -8.84 6.03 6.49
CA ALA A 89 -8.45 6.77 5.29
C ALA A 89 -7.80 5.86 4.23
N LEU A 90 -7.04 4.86 4.66
CA LEU A 90 -6.46 3.83 3.79
C LEU A 90 -7.46 2.76 3.32
N GLY A 91 -8.64 2.69 3.95
CA GLY A 91 -9.64 1.65 3.68
C GLY A 91 -9.13 0.24 3.98
N VAL A 92 -8.25 0.08 4.97
CA VAL A 92 -7.70 -1.24 5.34
C VAL A 92 -8.59 -1.95 6.35
N ASP A 93 -8.69 -3.28 6.21
CA ASP A 93 -9.46 -4.12 7.13
C ASP A 93 -8.79 -4.27 8.51
N TYR A 94 -7.44 -4.25 8.53
CA TYR A 94 -6.64 -4.49 9.73
C TYR A 94 -5.43 -3.55 9.77
N VAL A 95 -5.13 -3.04 10.96
CA VAL A 95 -3.89 -2.33 11.25
C VAL A 95 -3.09 -3.15 12.26
N LEU A 96 -1.86 -3.52 11.89
CA LEU A 96 -0.95 -4.28 12.74
C LEU A 96 0.20 -3.37 13.15
N VAL A 97 0.43 -3.25 14.46
CA VAL A 97 1.45 -2.36 15.02
C VAL A 97 2.49 -3.19 15.79
N ASP A 98 3.75 -3.13 15.36
CA ASP A 98 4.88 -3.67 16.12
C ASP A 98 5.37 -2.62 17.12
N LEU A 99 5.20 -2.90 18.41
CA LEU A 99 5.58 -2.00 19.49
C LEU A 99 6.98 -2.30 20.07
N ARG A 100 7.75 -3.21 19.46
CA ARG A 100 9.10 -3.58 19.91
C ARG A 100 9.12 -3.92 21.42
N ALA A 101 10.15 -3.46 22.14
CA ALA A 101 10.41 -3.81 23.53
C ALA A 101 9.49 -3.05 24.51
N GLY A 102 8.18 -3.31 24.43
CA GLY A 102 7.23 -3.02 25.51
C GLY A 102 7.06 -1.55 25.88
N LEU A 103 6.93 -1.28 27.19
CA LEU A 103 6.56 0.02 27.78
C LEU A 103 7.61 1.11 27.48
N SER A 104 7.52 1.71 26.30
CA SER A 104 8.15 2.98 25.94
C SER A 104 7.12 4.10 26.00
N GLU A 105 7.57 5.34 25.93
CA GLU A 105 6.70 6.51 25.91
C GLU A 105 5.75 6.51 24.69
N ILE A 106 6.21 5.99 23.55
CA ILE A 106 5.42 5.94 22.30
C ILE A 106 4.50 4.72 22.29
N SER A 107 4.93 3.58 22.86
CA SER A 107 4.17 2.33 22.84
C SER A 107 3.14 2.24 23.97
N SER A 108 3.38 2.88 25.10
CA SER A 108 2.50 2.82 26.28
C SER A 108 1.06 3.27 26.00
N PRO A 109 0.80 4.39 25.29
CA PRO A 109 -0.57 4.79 24.94
C PRO A 109 -1.36 3.70 24.22
N LEU A 110 -0.71 2.90 23.36
CA LEU A 110 -1.33 1.80 22.63
C LEU A 110 -1.47 0.53 23.48
N ILE A 111 -0.50 0.25 24.34
CA ILE A 111 -0.54 -0.89 25.27
C ILE A 111 -1.67 -0.75 26.29
N PHE A 112 -1.95 0.47 26.73
CA PHE A 112 -2.97 0.74 27.73
C PHE A 112 -4.37 0.97 27.13
N ASP A 113 -4.53 1.18 25.82
CA ASP A 113 -5.85 1.36 25.22
C ASP A 113 -6.63 0.03 25.17
N PRO A 114 -7.75 -0.11 25.92
CA PRO A 114 -8.52 -1.35 25.96
C PRO A 114 -9.25 -1.67 24.66
N ARG A 115 -9.38 -0.71 23.73
CA ARG A 115 -10.03 -0.88 22.43
C ARG A 115 -9.11 -1.55 21.39
N ILE A 116 -7.81 -1.60 21.66
CA ILE A 116 -6.82 -2.25 20.79
C ILE A 116 -6.66 -3.71 21.21
N GLN A 117 -6.63 -4.65 20.26
CA GLN A 117 -6.30 -6.04 20.60
C GLN A 117 -4.79 -6.17 20.84
N ARG A 118 -4.40 -6.58 22.06
CA ARG A 118 -2.99 -6.69 22.47
C ARG A 118 -2.54 -8.15 22.47
N ILE A 119 -1.41 -8.44 21.82
CA ILE A 119 -0.78 -9.76 21.79
C ILE A 119 0.66 -9.61 22.30
N PHE A 120 0.93 -10.12 23.51
CA PHE A 120 2.26 -10.10 24.10
C PHE A 120 3.03 -11.37 23.75
N ILE A 121 4.23 -11.20 23.19
CA ILE A 121 5.13 -12.31 22.90
C ILE A 121 6.17 -12.39 24.02
N THR A 122 6.33 -13.55 24.66
CA THR A 122 7.25 -13.73 25.79
C THR A 122 7.91 -15.10 25.77
N THR A 123 8.95 -15.27 26.59
CA THR A 123 9.58 -16.57 26.86
C THR A 123 9.35 -16.97 28.31
N ALA A 124 9.61 -18.22 28.64
CA ALA A 124 9.48 -18.73 30.02
C ALA A 124 10.68 -18.39 30.92
N THR A 125 11.57 -17.46 30.51
CA THR A 125 12.71 -17.04 31.36
C THR A 125 12.23 -16.14 32.50
N GLU A 126 12.90 -16.22 33.65
CA GLU A 126 12.50 -15.46 34.85
C GLU A 126 12.35 -13.95 34.60
N GLN A 127 13.27 -13.36 33.82
CA GLN A 127 13.24 -11.94 33.46
C GLN A 127 12.03 -11.60 32.58
N SER A 128 11.77 -12.40 31.54
CA SER A 128 10.62 -12.18 30.64
C SER A 128 9.29 -12.34 31.38
N VAL A 129 9.24 -13.33 32.27
CA VAL A 129 8.07 -13.60 33.12
C VAL A 129 7.84 -12.44 34.08
N ALA A 130 8.88 -11.95 34.77
CA ALA A 130 8.77 -10.82 35.68
C ALA A 130 8.33 -9.53 34.96
N GLY A 131 8.94 -9.23 33.80
CA GLY A 131 8.62 -8.06 33.00
C GLY A 131 7.18 -8.06 32.52
N LEU A 132 6.72 -9.14 31.88
CA LEU A 132 5.34 -9.23 31.40
C LEU A 132 4.32 -9.25 32.55
N SER A 133 4.63 -9.89 33.67
CA SER A 133 3.74 -9.89 34.85
C SER A 133 3.50 -8.46 35.37
N LEU A 134 4.55 -7.63 35.39
CA LEU A 134 4.42 -6.22 35.78
C LEU A 134 3.52 -5.45 34.81
N VAL A 135 3.71 -5.66 33.50
CA VAL A 135 2.88 -5.03 32.45
C VAL A 135 1.42 -5.44 32.59
N LEU A 136 1.14 -6.75 32.70
CA LEU A 136 -0.21 -7.28 32.89
C LEU A 136 -0.87 -6.72 34.16
N GLY A 137 -0.10 -6.56 35.24
CA GLY A 137 -0.57 -5.94 36.49
C GLY A 137 -0.91 -4.44 36.37
N GLN A 138 -0.36 -3.73 35.38
CA GLN A 138 -0.78 -2.35 35.08
C GLN A 138 -2.02 -2.35 34.17
N ILE A 139 -2.05 -3.18 33.14
CA ILE A 139 -3.19 -3.28 32.21
C ILE A 139 -4.46 -3.75 32.96
N SER A 140 -4.31 -4.61 33.97
CA SER A 140 -5.44 -5.09 34.77
C SER A 140 -6.18 -3.98 35.52
N ARG A 141 -5.50 -2.88 35.85
CA ARG A 141 -6.09 -1.72 36.56
C ARG A 141 -7.11 -0.97 35.71
N ILE A 142 -6.99 -1.09 34.39
CA ILE A 142 -7.85 -0.44 33.39
C ILE A 142 -8.58 -1.48 32.54
N ALA A 143 -8.66 -2.72 33.02
CA ALA A 143 -9.30 -3.80 32.29
C ALA A 143 -10.80 -3.53 32.10
N PRO A 144 -11.34 -3.66 30.87
CA PRO A 144 -12.77 -3.46 30.59
C PRO A 144 -13.64 -4.46 31.36
N SER A 145 -14.93 -4.20 31.59
CA SER A 145 -15.79 -5.21 32.23
C SER A 145 -15.98 -6.44 31.32
N ASP A 146 -16.34 -7.60 31.88
CA ASP A 146 -16.61 -8.80 31.05
C ASP A 146 -17.73 -8.51 30.01
N ALA A 147 -18.76 -7.74 30.40
CA ALA A 147 -19.83 -7.31 29.50
C ALA A 147 -19.34 -6.43 28.34
N ASP A 148 -18.37 -5.54 28.60
CA ASP A 148 -17.78 -4.67 27.59
C ASP A 148 -16.95 -5.45 26.56
N VAL A 149 -16.29 -6.53 27.00
CA VAL A 149 -15.56 -7.45 26.13
C VAL A 149 -16.53 -8.28 25.29
N ASP A 150 -17.58 -8.82 25.91
CA ASP A 150 -18.61 -9.61 25.21
C ASP A 150 -19.36 -8.79 24.14
N ASN A 151 -19.52 -7.48 24.37
CA ASN A 151 -20.09 -6.54 23.39
C ASN A 151 -19.14 -6.22 22.21
N GLY A 152 -17.89 -6.69 22.25
CA GLY A 152 -16.91 -6.54 21.15
C GLY A 152 -16.24 -5.17 21.04
N ASN A 153 -16.52 -4.24 21.94
CA ASN A 153 -15.96 -2.88 21.91
C ASN A 153 -14.56 -2.80 22.52
N TYR A 154 -14.22 -3.77 23.38
CA TYR A 154 -12.95 -3.81 24.10
C TYR A 154 -12.38 -5.22 24.10
N TYR A 155 -11.07 -5.30 24.34
CA TYR A 155 -10.33 -6.55 24.27
C TYR A 155 -9.56 -6.82 25.55
N ASP A 156 -9.44 -8.10 25.88
CA ASP A 156 -8.43 -8.59 26.80
C ASP A 156 -7.09 -8.80 26.08
N PRO A 157 -5.97 -8.65 26.79
CA PRO A 157 -4.69 -9.03 26.24
C PRO A 157 -4.60 -10.54 26.05
N SER A 158 -3.81 -10.96 25.07
CA SER A 158 -3.40 -12.35 24.87
C SER A 158 -1.89 -12.48 25.02
N VAL A 159 -1.42 -13.64 25.47
CA VAL A 159 0.00 -13.94 25.62
C VAL A 159 0.37 -15.13 24.75
N ILE A 160 1.46 -15.01 24.00
CA ILE A 160 2.09 -16.13 23.29
C ILE A 160 3.42 -16.41 23.99
N VAL A 161 3.54 -17.59 24.58
CA VAL A 161 4.81 -18.07 25.12
C VAL A 161 5.55 -18.84 24.02
N THR A 162 6.71 -18.34 23.62
CA THR A 162 7.51 -18.86 22.50
C THR A 162 8.80 -19.53 22.96
N PHE A 163 9.55 -20.08 21.99
CA PHE A 163 10.80 -20.83 22.18
C PHE A 163 10.66 -22.04 23.11
N LEU A 164 9.49 -22.68 23.08
CA LEU A 164 9.24 -23.84 23.92
C LEU A 164 9.85 -25.11 23.31
N THR A 165 10.63 -25.82 24.10
CA THR A 165 11.04 -27.20 23.80
C THR A 165 10.23 -28.17 24.67
N PRO A 166 10.14 -29.46 24.30
CA PRO A 166 9.47 -30.47 25.15
C PRO A 166 10.05 -30.51 26.57
N GLU A 167 11.36 -30.34 26.71
CA GLU A 167 12.05 -30.32 28.00
C GLU A 167 11.61 -29.11 28.82
N LEU A 168 11.56 -27.92 28.21
CA LEU A 168 11.15 -26.70 28.90
C LEU A 168 9.69 -26.78 29.38
N LYS A 169 8.80 -27.32 28.55
CA LYS A 169 7.38 -27.54 28.91
C LYS A 169 7.21 -28.49 30.10
N SER A 170 8.14 -29.43 30.29
CA SER A 170 8.08 -30.39 31.40
C SER A 170 8.56 -29.82 32.74
N LEU A 171 9.21 -28.66 32.74
CA LEU A 171 9.75 -28.06 33.96
C LEU A 171 8.66 -27.31 34.75
N PRO A 172 8.68 -27.38 36.10
CA PRO A 172 7.77 -26.61 36.94
C PRO A 172 7.84 -25.09 36.73
N THR A 173 8.98 -24.59 36.25
CA THR A 173 9.19 -23.17 35.94
C THR A 173 8.25 -22.67 34.85
N PHE A 174 7.89 -23.51 33.88
CA PHE A 174 6.95 -23.16 32.83
C PHE A 174 5.52 -23.01 33.38
N GLU A 175 5.04 -23.99 34.15
CA GLU A 175 3.74 -23.91 34.83
C GLU A 175 3.65 -22.70 35.78
N ASN A 176 4.71 -22.45 36.55
CA ASN A 176 4.80 -21.28 37.42
C ASN A 176 4.71 -19.97 36.64
N ALA A 177 5.30 -19.90 35.43
CA ALA A 177 5.18 -18.73 34.57
C ALA A 177 3.72 -18.50 34.13
N LEU A 178 3.02 -19.56 33.70
CA LEU A 178 1.61 -19.48 33.30
C LEU A 178 0.72 -19.00 34.45
N VAL A 179 0.92 -19.54 35.65
CA VAL A 179 0.20 -19.11 36.87
C VAL A 179 0.48 -17.64 37.16
N LYS A 180 1.74 -17.22 37.06
CA LYS A 180 2.12 -15.82 37.34
C LYS A 180 1.50 -14.83 36.35
N PHE A 181 1.40 -15.19 35.07
CA PHE A 181 0.71 -14.36 34.08
C PHE A 181 -0.78 -14.21 34.38
N ARG A 182 -1.47 -15.32 34.67
CA ARG A 182 -2.91 -15.30 35.00
C ARG A 182 -3.21 -14.51 36.28
N THR A 183 -2.39 -14.69 37.31
CA THR A 183 -2.55 -13.97 38.59
C THR A 183 -2.18 -12.50 38.51
N SER A 184 -1.40 -12.09 37.50
CA SER A 184 -1.09 -10.67 37.27
C SER A 184 -2.23 -9.92 36.57
N TYR A 185 -3.06 -10.61 35.78
CA TYR A 185 -4.21 -10.03 35.08
C TYR A 185 -5.55 -10.39 35.76
N VAL A 186 -5.81 -9.75 36.91
CA VAL A 186 -7.03 -9.98 37.70
C VAL A 186 -7.84 -8.69 37.80
N GLN A 187 -9.15 -8.77 37.53
CA GLN A 187 -10.06 -7.67 37.80
C GLN A 187 -10.30 -7.51 39.31
N SER A 188 -10.25 -6.27 39.77
CA SER A 188 -10.48 -5.89 41.17
C SER A 188 -11.87 -6.27 41.72
N THR A 189 -12.83 -6.63 40.88
CA THR A 189 -14.21 -6.95 41.25
C THR A 189 -14.45 -8.42 41.61
N ARG A 190 -13.51 -9.35 41.40
CA ARG A 190 -13.63 -10.76 41.84
C ARG A 190 -12.87 -10.98 43.16
N LEU A 191 -13.45 -10.51 44.27
CA LEU A 191 -12.96 -10.77 45.62
C LEU A 191 -13.62 -12.00 46.29
N GLU A 192 -14.46 -12.75 45.59
CA GLU A 192 -15.11 -13.95 46.14
C GLU A 192 -14.55 -15.23 45.49
N GLU A 193 -13.70 -15.89 46.28
CA GLU A 193 -13.31 -17.32 46.41
C GLU A 193 -13.20 -18.29 45.22
N ASP A 194 -13.65 -18.00 43.99
CA ASP A 194 -13.61 -18.99 42.91
C ASP A 194 -12.65 -18.69 41.74
N SER A 195 -11.53 -19.44 41.84
CA SER A 195 -10.56 -19.82 40.82
C SER A 195 -9.43 -18.82 40.51
N ILE A 196 -8.23 -19.19 40.97
CA ILE A 196 -6.90 -18.79 40.47
C ILE A 196 -6.75 -19.05 38.95
N TYR A 197 -7.74 -19.71 38.35
CA TYR A 197 -7.84 -20.07 36.93
C TYR A 197 -8.81 -19.17 36.17
N SER A 198 -8.79 -17.85 36.39
CA SER A 198 -9.52 -16.94 35.50
C SER A 198 -9.02 -17.18 34.06
N LYS A 199 -9.90 -17.69 33.19
CA LYS A 199 -9.59 -18.01 31.79
C LYS A 199 -9.55 -16.77 30.89
N ARG A 200 -9.65 -15.58 31.49
CA ARG A 200 -9.79 -14.31 30.79
C ARG A 200 -8.53 -13.96 30.00
N LEU A 201 -7.37 -14.23 30.57
CA LEU A 201 -6.10 -14.10 29.86
C LEU A 201 -5.90 -15.31 28.92
N GLY A 202 -6.08 -15.07 27.62
CA GLY A 202 -5.78 -16.06 26.59
C GLY A 202 -4.27 -16.30 26.48
N ILE A 203 -3.81 -17.51 26.83
CA ILE A 203 -2.40 -17.89 26.65
C ILE A 203 -2.30 -18.94 25.55
N LYS A 204 -1.42 -18.70 24.59
CA LYS A 204 -1.06 -19.61 23.50
C LYS A 204 0.42 -19.97 23.59
N GLU A 205 0.78 -21.08 23.00
CA GLU A 205 2.12 -21.65 23.07
C GLU A 205 2.65 -21.88 21.66
N THR A 206 3.92 -21.53 21.43
CA THR A 206 4.62 -21.83 20.19
C THR A 206 5.95 -22.53 20.48
N ASP A 207 6.18 -23.63 19.79
CA ASP A 207 7.41 -24.41 19.88
C ASP A 207 8.59 -23.65 19.24
N PHE A 208 9.80 -23.98 19.70
CA PHE A 208 11.04 -23.49 19.10
C PHE A 208 11.17 -23.96 17.65
N ALA A 209 11.31 -23.02 16.72
CA ALA A 209 11.54 -23.27 15.31
C ALA A 209 12.87 -22.62 14.89
N GLN A 210 13.89 -23.46 14.65
CA GLN A 210 15.25 -23.00 14.35
C GLN A 210 15.31 -22.19 13.05
N GLU A 211 14.48 -22.53 12.08
CA GLU A 211 14.36 -21.85 10.80
C GLU A 211 14.01 -20.36 10.95
N LEU A 212 13.27 -19.98 12.00
CA LEU A 212 12.85 -18.60 12.25
C LEU A 212 13.95 -17.71 12.86
N LEU A 213 15.10 -18.29 13.25
CA LEU A 213 16.23 -17.51 13.77
C LEU A 213 16.91 -16.65 12.69
N TYR A 214 16.78 -17.04 11.42
CA TYR A 214 17.40 -16.35 10.30
C TYR A 214 16.37 -16.12 9.19
N ILE A 215 16.02 -14.86 8.97
CA ILE A 215 15.06 -14.43 7.95
C ILE A 215 15.69 -13.23 7.22
N ASN A 216 15.93 -13.34 5.91
CA ASN A 216 16.58 -12.27 5.16
C ASN A 216 15.59 -11.39 4.38
N ASN A 217 14.44 -11.93 4.00
CA ASN A 217 13.44 -11.19 3.24
C ASN A 217 12.02 -11.75 3.49
N TRP A 218 11.03 -10.98 3.02
CA TRP A 218 9.61 -11.29 3.16
C TRP A 218 9.22 -12.68 2.64
N GLU A 219 9.69 -13.07 1.46
CA GLU A 219 9.35 -14.37 0.87
C GLU A 219 9.95 -15.53 1.66
N GLU A 220 11.21 -15.40 2.10
CA GLU A 220 11.85 -16.38 2.95
C GLU A 220 11.12 -16.52 4.30
N ALA A 221 10.70 -15.39 4.90
CA ALA A 221 9.93 -15.39 6.14
C ALA A 221 8.67 -16.25 6.00
N ARG A 222 7.92 -16.07 4.91
CA ARG A 222 6.67 -16.78 4.65
C ARG A 222 6.87 -18.28 4.48
N LEU A 223 7.85 -18.67 3.67
CA LEU A 223 8.15 -20.09 3.43
C LEU A 223 8.56 -20.79 4.72
N LYS A 224 9.38 -20.14 5.55
CA LYS A 224 9.85 -20.68 6.83
C LYS A 224 8.79 -20.66 7.93
N LEU A 225 7.87 -19.69 7.93
CA LEU A 225 6.78 -19.62 8.91
C LEU A 225 5.73 -20.70 8.69
N THR A 226 5.41 -21.03 7.43
CA THR A 226 4.30 -21.92 7.06
C THR A 226 4.25 -23.26 7.84
N PRO A 227 5.34 -24.01 8.03
CA PRO A 227 5.31 -25.29 8.75
C PRO A 227 5.32 -25.17 10.28
N THR A 228 5.43 -23.97 10.85
CA THR A 228 5.70 -23.77 12.28
C THR A 228 4.44 -23.72 13.15
N SER A 229 4.62 -23.95 14.45
CA SER A 229 3.58 -23.76 15.47
C SER A 229 3.08 -22.31 15.53
N VAL A 230 3.91 -21.33 15.19
CA VAL A 230 3.54 -19.91 15.07
C VAL A 230 2.43 -19.74 14.04
N MET A 231 2.61 -20.28 12.83
CA MET A 231 1.59 -20.19 11.78
C MET A 231 0.31 -20.92 12.15
N LYS A 232 0.41 -22.05 12.86
CA LYS A 232 -0.77 -22.76 13.39
C LYS A 232 -1.57 -21.86 14.34
N VAL A 233 -0.92 -21.25 15.33
CA VAL A 233 -1.57 -20.35 16.30
C VAL A 233 -2.17 -19.12 15.58
N SER A 234 -1.43 -18.53 14.64
CA SER A 234 -1.91 -17.38 13.85
C SER A 234 -3.13 -17.73 13.01
N ARG A 235 -3.17 -18.94 12.41
CA ARG A 235 -4.33 -19.40 11.63
C ARG A 235 -5.55 -19.64 12.52
N GLU A 236 -5.38 -20.28 13.67
CA GLU A 236 -6.47 -20.46 14.64
C GLU A 236 -7.05 -19.11 15.08
N TRP A 237 -6.18 -18.12 15.36
CA TRP A 237 -6.59 -16.77 15.70
C TRP A 237 -7.36 -16.12 14.54
N ALA A 238 -6.81 -16.14 13.32
CA ALA A 238 -7.45 -15.55 12.15
C ALA A 238 -8.81 -16.19 11.85
N GLU A 239 -8.90 -17.52 11.89
CA GLU A 239 -10.16 -18.23 11.69
C GLU A 239 -11.20 -17.86 12.76
N SER A 240 -10.79 -17.70 14.02
CA SER A 240 -11.72 -17.29 15.08
C SER A 240 -12.29 -15.89 14.88
N ARG A 241 -11.54 -15.01 14.20
CA ARG A 241 -11.94 -13.63 13.88
C ARG A 241 -12.70 -13.50 12.56
N LEU A 242 -12.40 -14.36 11.58
CA LEU A 242 -12.99 -14.30 10.25
C LEU A 242 -14.26 -15.17 10.11
N LYS A 243 -14.41 -16.25 10.90
CA LYS A 243 -15.62 -17.10 10.85
C LYS A 243 -16.88 -16.40 11.37
N SER A 244 -16.75 -15.25 12.04
CA SER A 244 -17.88 -14.40 12.40
C SER A 244 -18.48 -13.61 11.23
N SER A 245 -17.85 -13.59 10.04
CA SER A 245 -18.31 -12.76 8.90
C SER A 245 -18.70 -13.51 7.62
N VAL A 246 -18.53 -14.83 7.54
CA VAL A 246 -18.84 -15.59 6.31
C VAL A 246 -20.06 -16.49 6.51
N THR A 247 -21.23 -16.02 6.06
CA THR A 247 -22.39 -16.89 5.78
C THR A 247 -22.06 -17.79 4.60
N ALA A 248 -22.38 -19.08 4.74
CA ALA A 248 -21.94 -20.20 3.88
C ALA A 248 -22.49 -20.22 2.44
N ASP A 249 -23.11 -19.15 1.93
CA ASP A 249 -23.88 -19.16 0.68
C ASP A 249 -23.04 -18.95 -0.60
N GLU A 250 -21.76 -18.59 -0.53
CA GLU A 250 -20.96 -18.26 -1.73
C GLU A 250 -20.18 -19.44 -2.36
N LEU A 251 -20.19 -20.62 -1.75
CA LEU A 251 -19.32 -21.74 -2.16
C LEU A 251 -19.97 -22.71 -3.18
N GLU A 252 -21.28 -22.64 -3.44
CA GLU A 252 -21.96 -23.65 -4.27
C GLU A 252 -22.09 -23.33 -5.77
N SER A 253 -21.79 -22.10 -6.22
CA SER A 253 -22.14 -21.69 -7.60
C SER A 253 -21.08 -21.99 -8.69
N THR A 254 -19.97 -22.68 -8.39
CA THR A 254 -18.84 -22.81 -9.33
C THR A 254 -18.68 -24.16 -10.03
N ASN A 255 -19.47 -25.19 -9.70
CA ASN A 255 -19.20 -26.56 -10.14
C ASN A 255 -20.06 -27.12 -11.31
N SER A 256 -20.55 -26.27 -12.21
CA SER A 256 -21.17 -26.75 -13.46
C SER A 256 -20.81 -25.88 -14.66
N ARG A 257 -19.64 -26.13 -15.28
CA ARG A 257 -19.37 -25.70 -16.66
C ARG A 257 -19.12 -26.92 -17.53
N GLU A 258 -20.01 -27.12 -18.49
CA GLU A 258 -20.05 -28.25 -19.40
C GLU A 258 -18.93 -28.17 -20.46
N LYS A 259 -18.44 -29.34 -20.90
CA LYS A 259 -17.34 -29.50 -21.87
C LYS A 259 -17.59 -28.89 -23.27
N GLY A 260 -18.81 -28.44 -23.58
CA GLY A 260 -19.13 -27.75 -24.85
C GLY A 260 -18.53 -26.34 -24.95
N ASP A 261 -18.27 -25.69 -23.82
CA ASP A 261 -17.84 -24.28 -23.73
C ASP A 261 -16.33 -24.11 -24.03
N LEU A 262 -15.52 -25.12 -23.70
CA LEU A 262 -14.05 -25.08 -23.79
C LEU A 262 -13.52 -24.80 -25.22
N LEU A 263 -14.16 -25.32 -26.25
CA LEU A 263 -13.66 -25.19 -27.62
C LEU A 263 -13.99 -23.80 -28.20
N GLU A 264 -15.10 -23.21 -27.78
CA GLU A 264 -15.43 -21.81 -28.08
C GLU A 264 -14.56 -20.85 -27.27
N GLU A 265 -14.29 -21.13 -26.00
CA GLU A 265 -13.33 -20.39 -25.17
C GLU A 265 -11.93 -20.38 -25.80
N VAL A 266 -11.44 -21.52 -26.31
CA VAL A 266 -10.14 -21.62 -26.99
C VAL A 266 -10.11 -20.82 -28.30
N ARG A 267 -11.19 -20.85 -29.09
CA ARG A 267 -11.28 -20.04 -30.32
C ARG A 267 -11.30 -18.54 -29.99
N ARG A 268 -12.08 -18.15 -28.99
CA ARG A 268 -12.13 -16.77 -28.50
C ARG A 268 -10.76 -16.32 -27.98
N PHE A 269 -10.04 -17.17 -27.27
CA PHE A 269 -8.68 -16.89 -26.81
C PHE A 269 -7.71 -16.70 -27.98
N ARG A 270 -7.75 -17.56 -29.00
CA ARG A 270 -6.94 -17.41 -30.22
C ARG A 270 -7.22 -16.08 -30.91
N ASP A 271 -8.50 -15.74 -31.09
CA ASP A 271 -8.91 -14.52 -31.81
C ASP A 271 -8.48 -13.27 -31.03
N ILE A 272 -8.56 -13.30 -29.69
CA ILE A 272 -7.96 -12.28 -28.81
C ILE A 272 -6.45 -12.20 -29.04
N CYS A 273 -5.71 -13.30 -28.97
CA CYS A 273 -4.26 -13.29 -29.16
C CYS A 273 -3.82 -12.73 -30.52
N GLN A 274 -4.55 -13.01 -31.60
CA GLN A 274 -4.27 -12.47 -32.93
C GLN A 274 -4.39 -10.93 -32.98
N GLN A 275 -5.35 -10.34 -32.26
CA GLN A 275 -5.49 -8.88 -32.17
C GLN A 275 -4.28 -8.20 -31.51
N TYR A 276 -3.59 -8.91 -30.61
CA TYR A 276 -2.44 -8.39 -29.85
C TYR A 276 -1.07 -8.81 -30.40
N GLU A 277 -1.01 -9.54 -31.52
CA GLU A 277 0.27 -10.04 -32.09
C GLU A 277 1.19 -8.89 -32.53
N PHE A 278 0.62 -7.84 -33.12
CA PHE A 278 1.36 -6.65 -33.57
C PHE A 278 0.82 -5.39 -32.88
N ALA A 279 1.67 -4.73 -32.10
CA ALA A 279 1.34 -3.48 -31.42
C ALA A 279 0.86 -2.38 -32.39
N GLU A 280 1.40 -2.41 -33.61
CA GLU A 280 1.15 -1.46 -34.67
C GLU A 280 -0.26 -1.59 -35.28
N SER A 281 -0.98 -2.70 -35.02
CA SER A 281 -2.34 -2.91 -35.54
C SER A 281 -3.35 -1.97 -34.89
N GLY A 282 -3.24 -1.73 -33.57
CA GLY A 282 -4.21 -0.93 -32.83
C GLY A 282 -5.61 -1.55 -32.71
N GLU A 283 -5.77 -2.85 -32.96
CA GLU A 283 -7.09 -3.50 -32.96
C GLU A 283 -7.59 -3.89 -31.56
N GLY A 284 -6.69 -4.24 -30.64
CA GLY A 284 -7.06 -4.62 -29.26
C GLY A 284 -7.25 -3.44 -28.31
N GLU A 285 -8.35 -3.44 -27.53
CA GLU A 285 -8.67 -2.40 -26.54
C GLU A 285 -8.30 -2.78 -25.09
N GLY A 286 -8.04 -4.06 -24.85
CA GLY A 286 -7.64 -4.60 -23.56
C GLY A 286 -6.17 -4.36 -23.27
N LEU A 287 -5.87 -3.91 -22.05
CA LEU A 287 -4.51 -3.77 -21.55
C LEU A 287 -4.28 -4.78 -20.43
N LEU A 288 -3.33 -5.69 -20.63
CA LEU A 288 -2.84 -6.51 -19.52
C LEU A 288 -2.02 -5.61 -18.58
N VAL A 289 -2.60 -5.31 -17.43
CA VAL A 289 -1.96 -4.45 -16.42
C VAL A 289 -0.85 -5.24 -15.72
N THR A 290 0.37 -5.08 -16.22
CA THR A 290 1.59 -5.64 -15.64
C THR A 290 2.03 -4.85 -14.42
N GLU A 291 2.91 -5.43 -13.59
CA GLU A 291 3.44 -4.76 -12.40
C GLU A 291 4.09 -3.38 -12.71
N PRO A 292 4.90 -3.20 -13.77
CA PRO A 292 5.39 -1.87 -14.14
C PRO A 292 4.27 -0.85 -14.43
N LEU A 293 3.16 -1.27 -15.05
CA LEU A 293 2.02 -0.39 -15.31
C LEU A 293 1.23 -0.07 -14.04
N LYS A 294 1.11 -1.03 -13.12
CA LYS A 294 0.57 -0.76 -11.78
C LYS A 294 1.42 0.27 -11.05
N ASN A 295 2.73 0.07 -11.01
CA ASN A 295 3.65 1.00 -10.33
C ASN A 295 3.63 2.39 -10.97
N LEU A 296 3.52 2.47 -12.30
CA LEU A 296 3.34 3.73 -13.02
C LEU A 296 2.05 4.44 -12.59
N ALA A 297 0.93 3.73 -12.51
CA ALA A 297 -0.35 4.30 -12.07
C ALA A 297 -0.33 4.68 -10.59
N THR A 298 0.27 3.85 -9.73
CA THR A 298 0.35 4.04 -8.28
C THR A 298 1.19 5.25 -7.90
N ASN A 299 2.37 5.42 -8.50
CA ASN A 299 3.31 6.47 -8.12
C ASN A 299 2.94 7.85 -8.66
N PHE A 300 2.22 7.92 -9.78
CA PHE A 300 1.90 9.16 -10.49
C PHE A 300 0.39 9.39 -10.53
N GLN A 301 -0.26 9.35 -9.35
CA GLN A 301 -1.69 9.66 -9.23
C GLN A 301 -1.91 11.18 -9.20
N ASP A 302 -1.13 11.88 -8.38
CA ASP A 302 -1.26 13.32 -8.14
C ASP A 302 -0.09 14.15 -8.73
N GLU A 303 0.84 13.51 -9.45
CA GLU A 303 2.00 14.15 -10.07
C GLU A 303 2.16 13.74 -11.54
N LEU A 304 2.75 14.63 -12.35
CA LEU A 304 3.07 14.34 -13.74
C LEU A 304 4.14 13.25 -13.86
N PRO A 305 3.90 12.17 -14.64
CA PRO A 305 4.82 11.05 -14.76
C PRO A 305 6.13 11.45 -15.46
N ARG A 306 7.24 11.38 -14.72
CA ARG A 306 8.61 11.53 -15.25
C ARG A 306 9.25 10.16 -15.43
N VAL A 307 8.91 9.48 -16.52
CA VAL A 307 9.26 8.06 -16.70
C VAL A 307 9.97 7.80 -18.01
N VAL A 308 11.04 7.00 -17.93
CA VAL A 308 11.76 6.46 -19.10
C VAL A 308 11.42 4.98 -19.26
N SER A 309 10.76 4.62 -20.37
CA SER A 309 10.42 3.22 -20.67
C SER A 309 11.55 2.55 -21.45
N ILE A 310 12.25 1.60 -20.81
CA ILE A 310 13.35 0.83 -21.40
C ILE A 310 12.90 -0.63 -21.57
N GLY A 311 13.19 -1.22 -22.73
CA GLY A 311 12.93 -2.64 -22.96
C GLY A 311 13.48 -3.11 -24.30
N ALA A 312 13.70 -4.41 -24.45
CA ALA A 312 14.13 -5.02 -25.71
C ALA A 312 13.10 -4.82 -26.84
N LYS A 313 13.50 -5.12 -28.08
CA LYS A 313 12.54 -5.21 -29.20
C LYS A 313 11.50 -6.28 -28.86
N GLY A 314 10.22 -5.97 -29.04
CA GLY A 314 9.12 -6.86 -28.67
C GLY A 314 8.64 -6.74 -27.20
N ALA A 315 9.27 -5.93 -26.35
CA ALA A 315 8.84 -5.72 -24.96
C ALA A 315 7.51 -4.93 -24.80
N GLY A 316 6.80 -4.64 -25.89
CA GLY A 316 5.50 -3.97 -25.84
C GLY A 316 5.52 -2.45 -25.66
N LYS A 317 6.67 -1.77 -25.83
CA LYS A 317 6.77 -0.29 -25.68
C LYS A 317 5.78 0.48 -26.57
N THR A 318 5.76 0.17 -27.86
CA THR A 318 4.82 0.77 -28.82
C THR A 318 3.38 0.46 -28.46
N PHE A 319 3.11 -0.77 -27.99
CA PHE A 319 1.78 -1.18 -27.56
C PHE A 319 1.31 -0.33 -26.38
N ILE A 320 2.12 -0.20 -25.33
CA ILE A 320 1.82 0.64 -24.17
C ILE A 320 1.58 2.10 -24.59
N TYR A 321 2.41 2.63 -25.49
CA TYR A 321 2.25 4.00 -26.02
C TYR A 321 0.89 4.22 -26.70
N VAL A 322 0.47 3.28 -27.55
CA VAL A 322 -0.84 3.33 -28.23
C VAL A 322 -1.98 3.14 -27.23
N GLN A 323 -1.86 2.23 -26.26
CA GLN A 323 -2.89 2.02 -25.23
C GLN A 323 -3.05 3.24 -24.33
N LEU A 324 -1.95 3.88 -23.89
CA LEU A 324 -2.00 5.14 -23.15
C LEU A 324 -2.69 6.24 -23.95
N SER A 325 -2.37 6.36 -25.24
CA SER A 325 -3.05 7.30 -26.14
C SER A 325 -4.56 7.00 -26.25
N ARG A 326 -4.95 5.72 -26.28
CA ARG A 326 -6.37 5.30 -26.33
C ARG A 326 -7.16 5.78 -25.12
N PHE A 327 -6.55 5.83 -23.93
CA PHE A 327 -7.26 6.33 -22.76
C PHE A 327 -7.63 7.81 -22.89
N GLN A 328 -6.83 8.61 -23.61
CA GLN A 328 -6.95 10.08 -23.76
C GLN A 328 -6.78 10.87 -22.46
N TYR A 329 -7.20 10.31 -21.32
CA TYR A 329 -7.09 10.87 -19.98
C TYR A 329 -6.30 9.93 -19.09
N TRP A 330 -5.43 10.50 -18.26
CA TRP A 330 -4.60 9.75 -17.32
C TRP A 330 -5.46 9.01 -16.27
N GLU A 331 -6.55 9.63 -15.83
CA GLU A 331 -7.46 9.08 -14.83
C GLU A 331 -8.15 7.81 -15.32
N ARG A 332 -8.41 7.69 -16.63
CA ARG A 332 -8.93 6.46 -17.24
C ARG A 332 -7.90 5.32 -17.19
N PHE A 333 -6.61 5.65 -17.37
CA PHE A 333 -5.54 4.68 -17.20
C PHE A 333 -5.42 4.24 -15.73
N ILE A 334 -5.42 5.18 -14.77
CA ILE A 334 -5.38 4.87 -13.34
C ILE A 334 -6.57 3.99 -12.95
N LYS A 335 -7.79 4.34 -13.38
CA LYS A 335 -9.01 3.55 -13.12
C LYS A 335 -8.87 2.11 -13.58
N LEU A 336 -8.32 1.89 -14.78
CA LEU A 336 -8.08 0.54 -15.29
C LEU A 336 -6.96 -0.18 -14.53
N ALA A 337 -5.84 0.49 -14.29
CA ALA A 337 -4.63 -0.10 -13.72
C ALA A 337 -4.80 -0.49 -12.25
N LEU A 338 -5.46 0.37 -11.47
CA LEU A 338 -5.66 0.20 -10.02
C LEU A 338 -7.04 -0.38 -9.67
N ARG A 339 -7.97 -0.44 -10.64
CA ARG A 339 -9.37 -0.86 -10.44
C ARG A 339 -10.10 -0.06 -9.35
N ARG A 340 -9.77 1.22 -9.23
CA ARG A 340 -10.36 2.16 -8.28
C ARG A 340 -10.98 3.33 -9.03
N GLU A 341 -12.04 3.92 -8.49
CA GLU A 341 -12.54 5.19 -9.01
C GLU A 341 -11.54 6.29 -8.65
N VAL A 342 -11.30 7.20 -9.60
CA VAL A 342 -10.49 8.39 -9.37
C VAL A 342 -11.45 9.55 -9.20
N GLU A 343 -11.65 9.98 -7.95
CA GLU A 343 -12.48 11.13 -7.61
C GLU A 343 -11.67 12.41 -7.85
N THR A 344 -11.68 12.90 -9.09
CA THR A 344 -11.09 14.19 -9.44
C THR A 344 -11.98 14.95 -10.41
N GLU A 345 -12.17 16.24 -10.14
CA GLU A 345 -12.84 17.16 -11.06
C GLU A 345 -11.92 17.56 -12.23
N LEU A 346 -10.60 17.52 -12.01
CA LEU A 346 -9.59 17.85 -13.00
C LEU A 346 -9.25 16.61 -13.85
N ARG A 347 -9.10 16.80 -15.16
CA ARG A 347 -8.73 15.75 -16.11
C ARG A 347 -7.38 16.03 -16.74
N THR A 348 -6.47 15.07 -16.63
CA THR A 348 -5.13 15.16 -17.21
C THR A 348 -5.14 14.54 -18.60
N HIS A 349 -4.94 15.36 -19.62
CA HIS A 349 -4.94 14.92 -21.01
C HIS A 349 -3.62 14.22 -21.39
N ILE A 350 -3.73 13.14 -22.17
CA ILE A 350 -2.57 12.43 -22.73
C ILE A 350 -2.36 12.92 -24.18
N PHE A 351 -1.28 13.66 -24.40
CA PHE A 351 -0.88 14.13 -25.73
C PHE A 351 0.31 13.32 -26.29
N PRO A 352 0.10 12.44 -27.29
CA PRO A 352 1.20 11.70 -27.90
C PRO A 352 1.99 12.58 -28.89
N LEU A 353 3.06 13.21 -28.42
CA LEU A 353 3.91 14.09 -29.26
C LEU A 353 4.57 13.34 -30.43
N LEU A 354 5.05 12.12 -30.18
CA LEU A 354 5.76 11.30 -31.15
C LEU A 354 4.87 10.18 -31.69
N GLN A 355 5.30 9.54 -32.78
CA GLN A 355 4.66 8.30 -33.26
C GLN A 355 5.67 7.47 -34.06
N SER A 356 5.50 6.14 -34.05
CA SER A 356 6.30 5.26 -34.90
C SER A 356 5.93 5.44 -36.37
N SER A 357 6.91 5.32 -37.27
CA SER A 357 6.70 5.29 -38.72
C SER A 357 6.08 3.97 -39.22
N THR A 358 5.97 2.96 -38.37
CA THR A 358 5.46 1.63 -38.70
C THR A 358 4.02 1.38 -38.24
N LEU A 359 3.32 2.40 -37.72
CA LEU A 359 1.93 2.27 -37.27
C LEU A 359 0.99 1.99 -38.46
N ARG A 360 -0.07 1.22 -38.21
CA ARG A 360 -1.17 1.04 -39.17
C ARG A 360 -2.32 2.00 -38.85
N ASP A 361 -3.24 2.14 -39.80
CA ASP A 361 -4.33 3.12 -39.76
C ASP A 361 -5.11 3.16 -38.44
N ALA A 362 -5.45 2.00 -37.85
CA ALA A 362 -6.19 1.95 -36.59
C ALA A 362 -5.38 2.51 -35.41
N ALA A 363 -4.10 2.18 -35.28
CA ALA A 363 -3.23 2.77 -34.26
C ALA A 363 -2.97 4.26 -34.51
N GLU A 364 -2.83 4.68 -35.77
CA GLU A 364 -2.74 6.10 -36.11
C GLU A 364 -4.00 6.88 -35.70
N ASN A 365 -5.18 6.32 -35.94
CA ASN A 365 -6.44 6.94 -35.57
C ASN A 365 -6.60 7.09 -34.06
N VAL A 366 -6.12 6.12 -33.27
CA VAL A 366 -6.06 6.23 -31.80
C VAL A 366 -5.20 7.42 -31.38
N ILE A 367 -4.00 7.56 -31.93
CA ILE A 367 -3.09 8.67 -31.62
C ILE A 367 -3.67 10.02 -32.07
N LYS A 368 -4.24 10.09 -33.28
CA LYS A 368 -4.89 11.30 -33.81
C LYS A 368 -6.08 11.70 -32.94
N SER A 369 -6.88 10.75 -32.49
CA SER A 369 -8.01 10.99 -31.59
C SER A 369 -7.55 11.58 -30.25
N ALA A 370 -6.48 11.05 -29.65
CA ALA A 370 -5.91 11.60 -28.42
C ALA A 370 -5.44 13.05 -28.58
N ARG A 371 -4.72 13.36 -29.66
CA ARG A 371 -4.28 14.74 -29.97
C ARG A 371 -5.46 15.68 -30.18
N ASN A 372 -6.47 15.23 -30.93
CA ASN A 372 -7.67 16.02 -31.19
C ASN A 372 -8.44 16.31 -29.91
N GLN A 373 -8.47 15.39 -28.94
CA GLN A 373 -9.11 15.63 -27.65
C GLN A 373 -8.46 16.81 -26.91
N VAL A 374 -7.13 16.89 -26.92
CA VAL A 374 -6.38 18.02 -26.32
C VAL A 374 -6.65 19.32 -27.08
N ARG A 375 -6.64 19.26 -28.42
CA ARG A 375 -6.92 20.42 -29.27
C ARG A 375 -8.30 21.01 -29.03
N VAL A 376 -9.33 20.16 -28.84
CA VAL A 376 -10.69 20.61 -28.54
C VAL A 376 -10.72 21.37 -27.21
N GLU A 377 -10.02 20.90 -26.19
CA GLU A 377 -9.96 21.55 -24.88
C GLU A 377 -9.20 22.89 -24.94
N LEU A 378 -8.11 22.96 -25.71
CA LEU A 378 -7.32 24.19 -25.92
C LEU A 378 -8.03 25.21 -26.85
N GLY A 379 -9.15 24.84 -27.46
CA GLY A 379 -9.96 25.70 -28.33
C GLY A 379 -9.61 25.62 -29.82
N GLU A 380 -10.59 25.96 -30.66
CA GLU A 380 -10.53 25.80 -32.13
C GLU A 380 -9.41 26.60 -32.83
N SER A 381 -8.86 27.62 -32.16
CA SER A 381 -7.71 28.40 -32.64
C SER A 381 -6.40 27.62 -32.63
N THR A 382 -6.34 26.49 -31.90
CA THR A 382 -5.15 25.64 -31.85
C THR A 382 -5.00 24.89 -33.18
N PRO A 383 -3.88 25.02 -33.90
CA PRO A 383 -3.68 24.37 -35.19
C PRO A 383 -3.64 22.84 -35.05
N GLU A 384 -3.96 22.14 -36.13
CA GLU A 384 -3.81 20.69 -36.17
C GLU A 384 -2.32 20.30 -36.08
N PHE A 385 -1.99 19.40 -35.16
CA PHE A 385 -0.63 18.90 -35.03
C PHE A 385 -0.29 17.92 -36.16
N LEU A 386 0.68 18.29 -36.99
CA LEU A 386 1.17 17.48 -38.10
C LEU A 386 2.42 16.67 -37.69
N PRO A 387 2.34 15.34 -37.56
CA PRO A 387 3.45 14.52 -37.09
C PRO A 387 4.64 14.51 -38.06
N SER A 388 4.36 14.62 -39.36
CA SER A 388 5.39 14.71 -40.40
C SER A 388 6.29 15.93 -40.21
N GLU A 389 5.71 17.09 -39.89
CA GLU A 389 6.49 18.30 -39.68
C GLU A 389 7.38 18.20 -38.43
N CYS A 390 6.87 17.60 -37.36
CA CYS A 390 7.64 17.31 -36.15
C CYS A 390 8.82 16.39 -36.48
N GLN A 391 8.58 15.31 -37.23
CA GLN A 391 9.65 14.42 -37.69
C GLN A 391 10.70 15.13 -38.55
N ASP A 392 10.29 16.03 -39.45
CA ASP A 392 11.21 16.78 -40.30
C ASP A 392 12.03 17.81 -39.51
N ARG A 393 11.46 18.39 -38.44
CA ARG A 393 12.21 19.24 -37.49
C ARG A 393 13.20 18.41 -36.69
N ILE A 394 12.81 17.25 -36.18
CA ILE A 394 13.71 16.32 -35.47
C ILE A 394 14.88 15.90 -36.38
N ARG A 395 14.61 15.51 -37.63
CA ARG A 395 15.66 15.14 -38.60
C ARG A 395 16.62 16.28 -38.89
N ARG A 396 16.11 17.50 -39.05
CA ARG A 396 16.96 18.69 -39.26
C ARG A 396 17.84 18.98 -38.06
N GLU A 397 17.33 18.80 -36.85
CA GLU A 397 18.11 19.01 -35.63
C GLU A 397 19.20 17.95 -35.47
N LEU A 398 18.88 16.67 -35.74
CA LEU A 398 19.85 15.57 -35.71
C LEU A 398 21.01 15.72 -36.71
N LEU A 399 20.83 16.49 -37.78
CA LEU A 399 21.88 16.76 -38.78
C LEU A 399 22.87 17.85 -38.34
N LYS A 400 22.60 18.57 -37.25
CA LYS A 400 23.53 19.53 -36.68
C LYS A 400 24.57 18.78 -35.84
N GLU A 401 25.83 18.80 -36.25
CA GLU A 401 26.93 18.12 -35.55
C GLU A 401 27.28 18.75 -34.18
N THR A 402 26.68 19.90 -33.84
CA THR A 402 27.06 20.72 -32.67
C THR A 402 26.00 20.85 -31.58
N SER A 403 24.86 20.16 -31.69
CA SER A 403 23.77 20.32 -30.73
C SER A 403 24.18 19.82 -29.33
N ASN A 404 24.35 20.77 -28.40
CA ASN A 404 24.59 20.49 -26.98
C ASN A 404 23.27 20.28 -26.22
N ASP A 405 23.35 19.87 -24.95
CA ASP A 405 22.17 19.57 -24.12
C ASP A 405 21.20 20.75 -23.98
N LEU A 406 21.72 21.99 -23.98
CA LEU A 406 20.90 23.20 -23.91
C LEU A 406 20.07 23.38 -25.18
N GLU A 407 20.69 23.22 -26.35
CA GLU A 407 20.02 23.31 -27.66
C GLU A 407 18.92 22.24 -27.81
N TRP A 408 19.17 21.02 -27.33
CA TRP A 408 18.14 19.96 -27.29
C TRP A 408 16.99 20.29 -26.34
N THR A 409 17.30 20.89 -25.18
CA THR A 409 16.29 21.33 -24.22
C THR A 409 15.39 22.39 -24.85
N GLU A 410 15.98 23.41 -25.47
CA GLU A 410 15.23 24.46 -26.19
C GLU A 410 14.42 23.87 -27.35
N PHE A 411 14.97 22.92 -28.10
CA PHE A 411 14.27 22.24 -29.18
C PHE A 411 13.00 21.55 -28.69
N TRP A 412 13.07 20.73 -27.63
CA TRP A 412 11.92 19.99 -27.12
C TRP A 412 10.86 20.91 -26.50
N ILE A 413 11.27 21.95 -25.77
CA ILE A 413 10.36 22.97 -25.24
C ILE A 413 9.57 23.62 -26.39
N ASN A 414 10.26 23.96 -27.48
CA ASN A 414 9.62 24.55 -28.65
C ASN A 414 8.68 23.57 -29.36
N GLU A 415 9.03 22.29 -29.50
CA GLU A 415 8.13 21.29 -30.10
C GLU A 415 6.86 21.07 -29.27
N ILE A 416 6.98 21.00 -27.94
CA ILE A 416 5.84 20.87 -27.03
C ILE A 416 4.96 22.13 -27.10
N SER A 417 5.57 23.31 -27.05
CA SER A 417 4.84 24.60 -27.15
C SER A 417 4.05 24.70 -28.44
N ARG A 418 4.64 24.32 -29.58
CA ARG A 418 3.95 24.28 -30.88
C ARG A 418 2.80 23.30 -30.87
N ALA A 419 2.99 22.13 -30.27
CA ALA A 419 1.96 21.10 -30.18
C ALA A 419 0.73 21.54 -29.36
N LEU A 420 0.94 22.39 -28.36
CA LEU A 420 -0.10 22.97 -27.51
C LEU A 420 -0.61 24.33 -28.00
N GLY A 421 -0.14 24.82 -29.16
CA GLY A 421 -0.58 26.11 -29.69
C GLY A 421 -0.12 27.34 -28.90
N ILE A 422 0.88 27.19 -28.02
CA ILE A 422 1.44 28.28 -27.23
C ILE A 422 2.31 29.16 -28.15
N THR A 423 1.77 30.30 -28.58
CA THR A 423 2.49 31.26 -29.43
C THR A 423 2.66 32.61 -28.71
N GLY A 424 3.87 32.91 -28.22
CA GLY A 424 4.16 34.25 -27.65
C GLY A 424 5.53 34.44 -26.98
N THR A 425 6.34 35.31 -27.60
CA THR A 425 7.55 36.04 -27.13
C THR A 425 8.78 35.27 -26.64
N ASN A 426 9.97 35.77 -27.06
CA ASN A 426 11.31 35.21 -26.87
C ASN A 426 11.52 34.39 -25.58
N SER A 427 12.03 33.16 -25.79
CA SER A 427 12.33 32.10 -24.82
C SER A 427 11.13 31.65 -23.97
N ILE A 428 10.29 30.77 -24.54
CA ILE A 428 9.33 29.98 -23.76
C ILE A 428 10.15 29.06 -22.84
N SER A 429 9.83 29.08 -21.55
CA SER A 429 10.45 28.21 -20.54
C SER A 429 9.56 27.03 -20.17
N LEU A 430 10.13 25.99 -19.57
CA LEU A 430 9.35 24.86 -19.01
C LEU A 430 8.34 25.33 -17.95
N SER A 431 8.66 26.38 -17.19
CA SER A 431 7.73 26.99 -16.23
C SER A 431 6.52 27.61 -16.90
N ASP A 432 6.68 28.20 -18.09
CA ASP A 432 5.55 28.78 -18.83
C ASP A 432 4.60 27.69 -19.33
N ILE A 433 5.14 26.52 -19.71
CA ILE A 433 4.36 25.35 -20.11
C ILE A 433 3.63 24.73 -18.91
N ASN A 434 4.28 24.64 -17.74
CA ASN A 434 3.67 24.05 -16.54
C ASN A 434 2.55 24.93 -15.94
N ASN A 435 2.54 26.23 -16.22
CA ASN A 435 1.54 27.17 -15.73
C ASN A 435 0.38 27.39 -16.72
N PHE A 436 0.43 26.75 -17.89
CA PHE A 436 -0.58 26.80 -18.95
C PHE A 436 -1.44 25.54 -18.89
#